data_AF-A0A679GKF0-F1
#
_entry.id   AF-A0A679GKF0-F1
#
_cell.length_a   1.000
_cell.length_b   1.000
_cell.length_c   1.000
_cell.angle_alpha   90.00
_cell.angle_beta   90.00
_cell.angle_gamma   90.00
#
_symmetry.space_group_name_H-M   'P 1'
#
loop_
_entity.id
_entity.type
_entity.pdbx_description
1 polymer ?
#
loop_
_entity_poly.entity_id
_entity_poly.type
_entity_poly.pdbx_seq_one_letter_code
_entity_poly.pdbx_strand_id
1 'polypeptide(L)'
;MVEGLNAVFLRFSLTTPTRQSAFLAQAAHESAGFTRLTENLNYSATGLAATWPGRFRGADGQPNALARGLHRRPEAIANVVYANRMGNGPEASGDGWRYRGRGLLQITGRAQYQRCGAALGLPLVEQPDLLAQPEPAVLSAAWFWQANGLNELADAGDFEAITRRINGGLNGLAERRALWAKFREALA
;
A
#
# COMPACT_ATOMS: atom_id res chain seq x y z
N MET A 1 15.09 9.58 14.04
CA MET A 1 13.91 8.78 13.66
C MET A 1 12.66 9.09 14.49
N VAL A 2 12.75 9.25 15.82
CA VAL A 2 11.57 9.53 16.67
C VAL A 2 11.02 10.95 16.49
N GLU A 3 11.89 11.96 16.33
CA GLU A 3 11.46 13.36 16.13
C GLU A 3 10.65 13.57 14.83
N GLY A 4 11.02 12.87 13.75
CA GLY A 4 10.29 12.92 12.48
C GLY A 4 8.88 12.33 12.58
N LEU A 5 8.72 11.20 13.29
CA LEU A 5 7.41 10.54 13.44
C LEU A 5 6.42 11.41 14.23
N ASN A 6 6.88 12.07 15.30
CA ASN A 6 6.03 12.95 16.10
C ASN A 6 5.54 14.16 15.29
N ALA A 7 6.40 14.75 14.46
CA ALA A 7 6.02 15.84 13.56
C ALA A 7 4.96 15.41 12.55
N VAL A 8 5.09 14.20 11.97
CA VAL A 8 4.06 13.63 11.08
C VAL A 8 2.77 13.41 11.87
N PHE A 9 2.83 12.84 13.06
CA PHE A 9 1.63 12.56 13.85
C PHE A 9 0.86 13.82 14.21
N LEU A 10 1.55 14.89 14.58
CA LEU A 10 0.94 16.20 14.78
C LEU A 10 0.30 16.74 13.49
N ARG A 11 1.02 16.70 12.36
CA ARG A 11 0.53 17.20 11.06
C ARG A 11 -0.77 16.52 10.61
N PHE A 12 -0.93 15.23 10.88
CA PHE A 12 -2.08 14.43 10.42
C PHE A 12 -3.09 14.08 11.53
N SER A 13 -3.00 14.75 12.67
CA SER A 13 -3.88 14.55 13.83
C SER A 13 -3.88 13.11 14.37
N LEU A 14 -2.78 12.39 14.25
CA LEU A 14 -2.53 11.09 14.88
C LEU A 14 -1.99 11.31 16.31
N THR A 15 -2.71 12.08 17.11
CA THR A 15 -2.21 12.61 18.39
C THR A 15 -2.70 11.84 19.61
N THR A 16 -3.60 10.87 19.45
CA THR A 16 -4.10 10.04 20.54
C THR A 16 -3.51 8.63 20.47
N PRO A 17 -3.28 7.94 21.61
CA PRO A 17 -2.86 6.55 21.63
C PRO A 17 -3.78 5.63 20.81
N THR A 18 -5.09 5.89 20.79
CA THR A 18 -6.07 5.16 19.97
C THR A 18 -5.76 5.28 18.48
N ARG A 19 -5.57 6.49 17.96
CA ARG A 19 -5.26 6.72 16.55
C ARG A 19 -3.89 6.17 16.18
N GLN A 20 -2.88 6.42 17.01
CA GLN A 20 -1.50 5.97 16.79
C GLN A 20 -1.40 4.45 16.77
N SER A 21 -2.00 3.76 17.74
CA SER A 21 -1.97 2.30 17.79
C SER A 21 -2.66 1.67 16.58
N ALA A 22 -3.80 2.21 16.15
CA ALA A 22 -4.50 1.71 14.97
C ALA A 22 -3.70 1.96 13.68
N PHE A 23 -3.12 3.16 13.53
CA PHE A 23 -2.24 3.50 12.41
C PHE A 23 -1.02 2.58 12.34
N LEU A 24 -0.30 2.43 13.46
CA LEU A 24 0.90 1.60 13.54
C LEU A 24 0.59 0.12 13.27
N ALA A 25 -0.56 -0.39 13.74
CA ALA A 25 -0.98 -1.76 13.47
C ALA A 25 -1.19 -2.03 11.98
N GLN A 26 -1.89 -1.13 11.30
CA GLN A 26 -2.13 -1.25 9.86
C GLN A 26 -0.83 -1.07 9.07
N ALA A 27 -0.05 -0.04 9.39
CA ALA A 27 1.24 0.21 8.75
C ALA A 27 2.21 -0.97 8.93
N ALA A 28 2.30 -1.54 10.13
CA ALA A 28 3.13 -2.72 10.39
C ALA A 28 2.68 -3.91 9.55
N HIS A 29 1.38 -4.20 9.48
CA HIS A 29 0.88 -5.33 8.70
C HIS A 29 1.16 -5.15 7.19
N GLU A 30 0.84 -3.99 6.63
CA GLU A 30 1.02 -3.70 5.19
C GLU A 30 2.50 -3.69 4.76
N SER A 31 3.42 -3.40 5.69
CA SER A 31 4.85 -3.26 5.41
C SER A 31 5.71 -4.41 5.96
N ALA A 32 5.09 -5.54 6.33
CA ALA A 32 5.78 -6.68 6.94
C ALA A 32 6.67 -6.28 8.14
N GLY A 33 6.06 -5.55 9.09
CA GLY A 33 6.74 -5.03 10.27
C GLY A 33 7.70 -3.88 9.97
N PHE A 34 7.33 -2.96 9.06
CA PHE A 34 8.14 -1.81 8.64
C PHE A 34 9.41 -2.18 7.84
N THR A 35 9.50 -3.41 7.33
CA THR A 35 10.67 -3.89 6.60
C THR A 35 10.53 -3.80 5.08
N ARG A 36 9.30 -3.60 4.57
CA ARG A 36 9.00 -3.55 3.14
C ARG A 36 8.29 -2.26 2.75
N LEU A 37 8.91 -1.49 1.87
CA LEU A 37 8.38 -0.22 1.35
C LEU A 37 8.08 -0.25 -0.15
N THR A 38 8.24 -1.40 -0.81
CA THR A 38 7.98 -1.55 -2.24
C THR A 38 7.52 -2.98 -2.50
N GLU A 39 6.51 -3.13 -3.35
CA GLU A 39 6.12 -4.46 -3.84
C GLU A 39 7.18 -5.04 -4.79
N ASN A 40 7.37 -6.37 -4.76
CA ASN A 40 8.39 -7.01 -5.58
C ASN A 40 7.88 -7.46 -6.96
N LEU A 41 6.56 -7.67 -7.11
CA LEU A 41 5.87 -8.20 -8.29
C LEU A 41 6.54 -9.41 -8.96
N ASN A 42 7.31 -10.20 -8.21
CA ASN A 42 8.13 -11.28 -8.77
C ASN A 42 7.39 -12.62 -8.76
N TYR A 43 6.32 -12.73 -9.54
CA TYR A 43 5.45 -13.90 -9.58
C TYR A 43 5.93 -14.98 -10.57
N SER A 44 5.72 -16.25 -10.21
CA SER A 44 5.73 -17.34 -11.19
C SER A 44 4.45 -17.33 -12.02
N ALA A 45 4.42 -18.04 -13.14
CA ALA A 45 3.21 -18.22 -13.95
C ALA A 45 2.03 -18.78 -13.12
N THR A 46 2.28 -19.77 -12.27
CA THR A 46 1.28 -20.30 -11.33
C THR A 46 0.83 -19.26 -10.31
N GLY A 47 1.77 -18.48 -9.77
CA GLY A 47 1.46 -17.36 -8.87
C GLY A 47 0.55 -16.32 -9.53
N LEU A 48 0.85 -15.92 -10.77
CA LEU A 48 0.01 -15.02 -11.55
C LEU A 48 -1.41 -15.58 -11.73
N ALA A 49 -1.55 -16.85 -12.13
CA ALA A 49 -2.85 -17.52 -12.29
C ALA A 49 -3.62 -17.73 -10.97
N ALA A 50 -2.93 -17.72 -9.83
CA ALA A 50 -3.53 -17.77 -8.50
C ALA A 50 -3.98 -16.37 -8.05
N THR A 51 -3.15 -15.34 -8.24
CA THR A 51 -3.43 -13.97 -7.79
C THR A 51 -4.44 -13.24 -8.66
N TRP A 52 -4.37 -13.40 -10.00
CA TRP A 52 -5.32 -12.78 -10.94
C TRP A 52 -5.87 -13.83 -11.92
N PRO A 53 -6.73 -14.76 -11.45
CA PRO A 53 -7.20 -15.88 -12.25
C PRO A 53 -7.92 -15.43 -13.52
N GLY A 54 -8.76 -14.39 -13.45
CA GLY A 54 -9.47 -13.85 -14.63
C GLY A 54 -8.56 -13.30 -15.73
N ARG A 55 -7.28 -13.05 -15.44
CA ARG A 55 -6.30 -12.54 -16.42
C ARG A 55 -5.29 -13.61 -16.85
N PHE A 56 -4.90 -14.49 -15.93
CA PHE A 56 -3.73 -15.35 -16.09
C PHE A 56 -4.04 -16.86 -16.04
N ARG A 57 -5.28 -17.26 -15.74
CA ARG A 57 -5.70 -18.67 -15.74
C ARG A 57 -6.44 -19.01 -17.04
N GLY A 58 -6.03 -20.11 -17.67
CA GLY A 58 -6.72 -20.70 -18.81
C GLY A 58 -7.96 -21.49 -18.40
N ALA A 59 -8.78 -21.89 -19.38
CA ALA A 59 -9.97 -22.71 -19.15
C ALA A 59 -9.65 -24.09 -18.55
N ASP A 60 -8.44 -24.59 -18.76
CA ASP A 60 -7.89 -25.83 -18.20
C ASP A 60 -7.43 -25.68 -16.73
N GLY A 61 -7.60 -24.49 -16.13
CA GLY A 61 -7.16 -24.19 -14.77
C GLY A 61 -5.66 -23.92 -14.64
N GLN A 62 -4.88 -24.02 -15.71
CA GLN A 62 -3.43 -23.80 -15.73
C GLN A 62 -3.08 -22.34 -16.08
N PRO A 63 -1.83 -21.89 -15.86
CA PRO A 63 -1.41 -20.58 -16.33
C PRO A 63 -1.57 -20.46 -17.86
N ASN A 64 -2.11 -19.35 -18.35
CA ASN A 64 -2.25 -19.10 -19.79
C ASN A 64 -0.92 -18.67 -20.43
N ALA A 65 -0.92 -18.45 -21.74
CA ALA A 65 0.28 -18.05 -22.48
C ALA A 65 0.90 -16.74 -21.96
N LEU A 66 0.06 -15.75 -21.60
CA LEU A 66 0.52 -14.49 -21.04
C LEU A 66 1.23 -14.70 -19.70
N ALA A 67 0.64 -15.49 -18.79
CA ALA A 67 1.24 -15.80 -17.50
C ALA A 67 2.62 -16.47 -17.63
N ARG A 68 2.77 -17.39 -18.61
CA ARG A 68 4.05 -18.03 -18.92
C ARG A 68 5.09 -17.04 -19.46
N GLY A 69 4.67 -16.11 -20.32
CA GLY A 69 5.55 -15.09 -20.89
C GLY A 69 6.02 -14.02 -19.89
N LEU A 70 5.24 -13.78 -18.83
CA LEU A 70 5.54 -12.78 -17.80
C LEU A 70 6.26 -13.34 -16.56
N HIS A 71 6.40 -14.67 -16.45
CA HIS A 71 7.03 -15.34 -15.32
C HIS A 71 8.36 -14.66 -14.93
N ARG A 72 8.48 -14.24 -13.66
CA ARG A 72 9.69 -13.63 -13.07
C ARG A 72 10.17 -12.37 -13.80
N ARG A 73 9.25 -11.63 -14.41
CA ARG A 73 9.52 -10.33 -15.04
C ARG A 73 8.71 -9.23 -14.34
N PRO A 74 9.14 -8.78 -13.15
CA PRO A 74 8.32 -7.93 -12.28
C PRO A 74 7.88 -6.61 -12.93
N GLU A 75 8.75 -5.97 -13.71
CA GLU A 75 8.41 -4.77 -14.46
C GLU A 75 7.33 -5.02 -15.51
N ALA A 76 7.48 -6.08 -16.32
CA ALA A 76 6.46 -6.45 -17.30
C ALA A 76 5.14 -6.85 -16.62
N ILE A 77 5.21 -7.59 -15.51
CA ILE A 77 4.03 -7.94 -14.70
C ILE A 77 3.32 -6.66 -14.23
N ALA A 78 4.06 -5.69 -13.69
CA ALA A 78 3.50 -4.42 -13.21
C ALA A 78 2.81 -3.64 -14.33
N ASN A 79 3.49 -3.51 -15.48
CA ASN A 79 2.98 -2.80 -16.64
C ASN A 79 1.70 -3.45 -17.17
N VAL A 80 1.60 -4.78 -17.17
CA VAL A 80 0.37 -5.50 -17.56
C VAL A 80 -0.74 -5.32 -16.52
N VAL A 81 -0.46 -5.58 -15.24
CA VAL A 81 -1.47 -5.63 -14.17
C VAL A 81 -2.08 -4.25 -13.91
N TYR A 82 -1.28 -3.19 -14.03
CA TYR A 82 -1.68 -1.83 -13.72
C TYR A 82 -1.92 -0.93 -14.94
N ALA A 83 -1.83 -1.45 -16.18
CA ALA A 83 -2.20 -0.70 -17.39
C ALA A 83 -3.64 -0.18 -17.33
N ASN A 84 -3.83 1.06 -17.79
CA ASN A 84 -5.13 1.74 -17.94
C ASN A 84 -5.95 1.81 -16.64
N ARG A 85 -5.28 1.86 -15.48
CA ARG A 85 -5.91 1.88 -14.15
C ARG A 85 -5.25 2.94 -13.28
N MET A 86 -6.02 3.53 -12.36
CA MET A 86 -5.48 4.45 -11.34
C MET A 86 -4.68 5.63 -11.96
N GLY A 87 -5.09 6.09 -13.13
CA GLY A 87 -4.41 7.15 -13.90
C GLY A 87 -3.17 6.71 -14.69
N ASN A 88 -2.81 5.42 -14.65
CA ASN A 88 -1.76 4.88 -15.50
C ASN A 88 -2.22 4.81 -16.96
N GLY A 89 -1.29 5.06 -17.87
CA GLY A 89 -1.45 4.81 -19.30
C GLY A 89 -1.48 3.32 -19.67
N PRO A 90 -1.45 3.00 -20.98
CA PRO A 90 -1.39 1.63 -21.46
C PRO A 90 -0.06 0.97 -21.04
N GLU A 91 0.03 -0.36 -21.15
CA GLU A 91 1.22 -1.14 -20.77
C GLU A 91 2.54 -0.55 -21.30
N ALA A 92 2.53 -0.07 -22.55
CA ALA A 92 3.69 0.52 -23.22
C ALA A 92 4.19 1.83 -22.58
N SER A 93 3.42 2.50 -21.73
CA SER A 93 3.87 3.71 -21.04
C SER A 93 4.89 3.43 -19.93
N GLY A 94 4.95 2.19 -19.43
CA GLY A 94 5.77 1.83 -18.28
C GLY A 94 5.21 2.33 -16.93
N ASP A 95 4.01 2.92 -16.93
CA ASP A 95 3.42 3.51 -15.72
C ASP A 95 3.14 2.48 -14.64
N GLY A 96 2.82 1.23 -15.02
CA GLY A 96 2.54 0.18 -14.06
C GLY A 96 3.72 -0.12 -13.15
N TRP A 97 4.94 -0.18 -13.71
CA TRP A 97 6.16 -0.34 -12.94
C TRP A 97 6.60 0.97 -12.27
N ARG A 98 6.52 2.09 -12.99
CA ARG A 98 6.93 3.40 -12.48
C ARG A 98 6.16 3.77 -11.21
N TYR A 99 4.84 3.58 -11.23
CA TYR A 99 3.91 3.90 -10.15
C TYR A 99 3.38 2.65 -9.41
N ARG A 100 4.19 1.59 -9.34
CA ARG A 100 3.91 0.41 -8.49
C ARG A 100 3.80 0.80 -7.01
N GLY A 101 3.23 -0.09 -6.21
CA GLY A 101 3.02 0.06 -4.77
C GLY A 101 4.30 0.37 -4.01
N ARG A 102 4.31 1.53 -3.33
CA ARG A 102 5.38 1.96 -2.41
C ARG A 102 4.81 2.56 -1.12
N GLY A 103 5.65 2.65 -0.10
CA GLY A 103 5.32 3.21 1.20
C GLY A 103 4.60 2.22 2.12
N LEU A 104 4.34 2.65 3.36
CA LEU A 104 3.83 1.76 4.41
C LEU A 104 2.38 1.32 4.18
N LEU A 105 1.54 2.14 3.53
CA LEU A 105 0.15 1.81 3.19
C LEU A 105 -0.08 1.74 1.67
N GLN A 106 0.96 1.36 0.91
CA GLN A 106 0.91 1.05 -0.53
C GLN A 106 0.20 2.10 -1.41
N ILE A 107 0.91 3.18 -1.73
CA ILE A 107 0.48 4.11 -2.78
C ILE A 107 0.77 3.51 -4.15
N THR A 108 -0.27 3.34 -4.96
CA THR A 108 -0.21 2.68 -6.28
C THR A 108 -0.96 3.49 -7.34
N GLY A 109 -0.37 3.63 -8.52
CA GLY A 109 -0.95 4.29 -9.69
C GLY A 109 -0.69 5.78 -9.77
N ARG A 110 -0.48 6.29 -10.99
CA ARG A 110 -0.07 7.66 -11.28
C ARG A 110 -0.95 8.72 -10.62
N ALA A 111 -2.28 8.53 -10.64
CA ALA A 111 -3.22 9.46 -10.02
C ALA A 111 -3.01 9.57 -8.50
N GLN A 112 -2.68 8.45 -7.83
CA GLN A 112 -2.41 8.47 -6.39
C GLN A 112 -1.06 9.11 -6.08
N TYR A 113 -0.03 8.85 -6.88
CA TYR A 113 1.26 9.54 -6.76
C TYR A 113 1.11 11.06 -6.96
N GLN A 114 0.30 11.50 -7.93
CA GLN A 114 -0.03 12.91 -8.15
C GLN A 114 -0.71 13.54 -6.93
N ARG A 115 -1.78 12.92 -6.42
CA ARG A 115 -2.52 13.43 -5.25
C ARG A 115 -1.66 13.48 -3.99
N CYS A 116 -0.89 12.41 -3.74
CA CYS A 116 0.01 12.34 -2.60
C CYS A 116 1.12 13.38 -2.69
N GLY A 117 1.74 13.50 -3.87
CA GLY A 117 2.82 14.46 -4.11
C GLY A 117 2.36 15.90 -3.92
N ALA A 118 1.20 16.25 -4.49
CA ALA A 118 0.60 17.57 -4.31
C ALA A 118 0.29 17.89 -2.84
N ALA A 119 -0.26 16.93 -2.08
CA ALA A 119 -0.60 17.14 -0.68
C ALA A 119 0.63 17.23 0.25
N LEU A 120 1.72 16.54 -0.12
CA LEU A 120 2.95 16.51 0.68
C LEU A 120 3.99 17.54 0.23
N GLY A 121 3.83 18.16 -0.93
CA GLY A 121 4.86 19.01 -1.54
C GLY A 121 6.06 18.20 -2.06
N LEU A 122 5.84 16.96 -2.49
CA LEU A 122 6.88 16.04 -2.96
C LEU A 122 6.75 15.78 -4.46
N PRO A 123 7.86 15.70 -5.22
CA PRO A 123 7.85 15.49 -6.67
C PRO A 123 7.63 14.01 -7.02
N LEU A 124 6.52 13.41 -6.56
CA LEU A 124 6.29 11.96 -6.64
C LEU A 124 5.94 11.45 -8.04
N VAL A 125 5.58 12.33 -8.98
CA VAL A 125 5.35 11.96 -10.38
C VAL A 125 6.68 11.75 -11.10
N GLU A 126 7.62 12.64 -10.83
CA GLU A 126 8.96 12.68 -11.38
C GLU A 126 9.87 11.66 -10.66
N GLN A 127 9.77 11.60 -9.33
CA GLN A 127 10.60 10.81 -8.42
C GLN A 127 9.75 9.88 -7.52
N PRO A 128 9.06 8.87 -8.10
CA PRO A 128 8.19 7.98 -7.34
C PRO A 128 8.93 7.14 -6.28
N ASP A 129 10.22 6.87 -6.48
CA ASP A 129 11.05 6.10 -5.55
C ASP A 129 11.27 6.79 -4.19
N LEU A 130 10.95 8.08 -4.06
CA LEU A 130 10.94 8.76 -2.76
C LEU A 130 10.05 8.00 -1.75
N LEU A 131 8.93 7.42 -2.18
CA LEU A 131 8.05 6.64 -1.29
C LEU A 131 8.67 5.34 -0.77
N ALA A 132 9.80 4.90 -1.32
CA ALA A 132 10.58 3.77 -0.79
C ALA A 132 11.60 4.22 0.28
N GLN A 133 11.67 5.50 0.61
CA GLN A 133 12.52 6.04 1.67
C GLN A 133 11.72 6.18 2.99
N PRO A 134 12.37 6.04 4.16
CA PRO A 134 11.66 6.00 5.45
C PRO A 134 10.72 7.18 5.72
N GLU A 135 11.20 8.42 5.52
CA GLU A 135 10.41 9.62 5.86
C GLU A 135 9.22 9.83 4.90
N PRO A 136 9.38 9.82 3.56
CA PRO A 136 8.24 9.89 2.65
C PRO A 136 7.27 8.71 2.78
N ALA A 137 7.74 7.51 3.18
CA ALA A 137 6.87 6.36 3.43
C ALA A 137 5.93 6.59 4.63
N VAL A 138 6.41 7.23 5.69
CA VAL A 138 5.59 7.60 6.86
C VAL A 138 4.63 8.74 6.51
N LEU A 139 5.11 9.76 5.80
CA LEU A 139 4.28 10.90 5.35
C LEU A 139 3.13 10.45 4.44
N SER A 140 3.42 9.62 3.45
CA SER A 140 2.41 9.11 2.52
C SER A 140 1.37 8.21 3.19
N ALA A 141 1.78 7.41 4.17
CA ALA A 141 0.86 6.61 4.97
C ALA A 141 -0.05 7.49 5.85
N ALA A 142 0.49 8.49 6.53
CA ALA A 142 -0.29 9.41 7.35
C ALA A 142 -1.25 10.27 6.51
N TRP A 143 -0.81 10.70 5.32
CA TRP A 143 -1.67 11.35 4.34
C TRP A 143 -2.81 10.43 3.87
N PHE A 144 -2.49 9.19 3.48
CA PHE A 144 -3.51 8.22 3.07
C PHE A 144 -4.53 8.00 4.18
N TRP A 145 -4.05 7.86 5.42
CA TRP A 145 -4.88 7.68 6.60
C TRP A 145 -5.89 8.82 6.79
N GLN A 146 -5.39 10.07 6.77
CA GLN A 146 -6.25 11.25 6.90
C GLN A 146 -7.19 11.41 5.70
N ALA A 147 -6.69 11.28 4.47
CA ALA A 147 -7.49 11.42 3.25
C ALA A 147 -8.62 10.38 3.16
N ASN A 148 -8.52 9.29 3.91
CA ASN A 148 -9.52 8.25 4.00
C ASN A 148 -10.37 8.32 5.28
N GLY A 149 -10.25 9.34 6.13
CA GLY A 149 -11.10 9.48 7.33
C GLY A 149 -10.90 8.35 8.34
N LEU A 150 -9.67 7.83 8.45
CA LEU A 150 -9.38 6.69 9.32
C LEU A 150 -9.17 7.10 10.78
N ASN A 151 -8.98 8.40 11.06
CA ASN A 151 -8.96 8.92 12.43
C ASN A 151 -10.31 8.71 13.11
N GLU A 152 -11.40 9.06 12.42
CA GLU A 152 -12.76 8.97 12.93
C GLU A 152 -13.16 7.51 13.20
N LEU A 153 -12.74 6.59 12.33
CA LEU A 153 -12.95 5.17 12.53
C LEU A 153 -12.13 4.61 13.70
N ALA A 154 -10.89 5.10 13.89
CA ALA A 154 -10.07 4.70 15.03
C ALA A 154 -10.69 5.19 16.35
N ASP A 155 -11.17 6.43 16.40
CA ASP A 155 -11.82 6.99 17.58
C ASP A 155 -13.11 6.23 17.94
N ALA A 156 -13.86 5.79 16.92
CA ALA A 156 -15.03 4.94 17.10
C ALA A 156 -14.70 3.48 17.47
N GLY A 157 -13.42 3.10 17.43
CA GLY A 157 -12.98 1.71 17.65
C GLY A 157 -13.31 0.75 16.50
N ASP A 158 -13.72 1.25 15.34
CA ASP A 158 -14.11 0.44 14.18
C ASP A 158 -12.90 0.00 13.34
N PHE A 159 -12.10 -0.88 13.94
CA PHE A 159 -10.88 -1.39 13.33
C PHE A 159 -11.14 -2.28 12.10
N GLU A 160 -12.33 -2.86 11.99
CA GLU A 160 -12.71 -3.61 10.78
C GLU A 160 -12.99 -2.68 9.62
N ALA A 161 -13.71 -1.57 9.83
CA ALA A 161 -13.90 -0.56 8.78
C ALA A 161 -12.56 0.02 8.32
N ILE A 162 -11.62 0.29 9.24
CA ILE A 162 -10.25 0.70 8.87
C ILE A 162 -9.62 -0.36 7.95
N THR A 163 -9.67 -1.63 8.34
CA THR A 163 -9.09 -2.73 7.57
C THR A 163 -9.72 -2.86 6.18
N ARG A 164 -11.06 -2.78 6.08
CA ARG A 164 -11.78 -2.81 4.80
C ARG A 164 -11.38 -1.65 3.90
N ARG A 165 -11.18 -0.46 4.46
CA ARG A 165 -10.84 0.75 3.69
C ARG A 165 -9.40 0.76 3.18
N ILE A 166 -8.48 0.15 3.91
CA ILE A 166 -7.07 -0.01 3.49
C ILE A 166 -6.94 -1.13 2.45
N ASN A 167 -7.52 -2.31 2.72
CA ASN A 167 -7.23 -3.52 1.97
C ASN A 167 -8.38 -3.98 1.04
N GLY A 168 -9.51 -3.25 1.00
CA GLY A 168 -10.69 -3.63 0.23
C GLY A 168 -11.45 -4.84 0.78
N GLY A 169 -11.09 -5.32 1.97
CA GLY A 169 -11.64 -6.52 2.61
C GLY A 169 -10.96 -6.79 3.95
N LEU A 170 -11.20 -7.96 4.55
CA LEU A 170 -10.71 -8.32 5.88
C LEU A 170 -9.47 -9.23 5.88
N ASN A 171 -8.72 -9.29 4.77
CA ASN A 171 -7.52 -10.13 4.71
C ASN A 171 -6.52 -9.71 5.79
N GLY A 172 -6.04 -10.70 6.55
CA GLY A 172 -5.08 -10.47 7.64
C GLY A 172 -5.67 -9.88 8.93
N LEU A 173 -7.01 -9.77 9.08
CA LEU A 173 -7.64 -9.11 10.23
C LEU A 173 -7.14 -9.63 11.59
N ALA A 174 -6.96 -10.95 11.76
CA ALA A 174 -6.49 -11.53 13.00
C ALA A 174 -5.09 -11.02 13.40
N GLU A 175 -4.16 -10.97 12.44
CA GLU A 175 -2.81 -10.43 12.65
C GLU A 175 -2.86 -8.92 12.95
N ARG A 176 -3.65 -8.16 12.18
CA ARG A 176 -3.85 -6.72 12.40
C ARG A 176 -4.37 -6.43 13.82
N ARG A 177 -5.31 -7.24 14.33
CA ARG A 177 -5.84 -7.11 15.70
C ARG A 177 -4.77 -7.42 16.75
N ALA A 178 -3.94 -8.45 16.54
CA ALA A 178 -2.84 -8.77 17.44
C ALA A 178 -1.80 -7.62 17.51
N LEU A 179 -1.45 -7.04 16.36
CA LEU A 179 -0.60 -5.85 16.29
C LEU A 179 -1.24 -4.65 16.99
N TRP A 180 -2.54 -4.43 16.80
CA TRP A 180 -3.26 -3.34 17.46
C TRP A 180 -3.26 -3.46 18.98
N ALA A 181 -3.50 -4.66 19.52
CA ALA A 181 -3.40 -4.91 20.95
C ALA A 181 -1.99 -4.59 21.48
N LYS A 182 -0.95 -5.06 20.79
CA LYS A 182 0.45 -4.80 21.13
C LYS A 182 0.78 -3.30 21.15
N PHE A 183 0.37 -2.55 20.13
CA PHE A 183 0.62 -1.11 20.09
C PHE A 183 -0.20 -0.32 21.11
N ARG A 184 -1.41 -0.77 21.43
CA ARG A 184 -2.22 -0.16 22.51
C ARG A 184 -1.54 -0.32 23.86
N GLU A 185 -0.98 -1.50 24.15
CA GLU A 185 -0.24 -1.75 25.40
C GLU A 185 1.03 -0.89 25.49
N ALA A 186 1.78 -0.77 24.38
CA ALA A 186 3.02 0.01 24.36
C ALA A 186 2.82 1.54 24.44
N LEU A 187 1.62 2.04 24.14
CA LEU A 187 1.26 3.47 24.14
C LEU A 187 0.35 3.85 25.32
N ALA A 188 0.07 2.90 26.22
CA ALA A 188 -0.73 3.11 27.42
C ALA A 188 0.03 3.86 28.52
#